data_AF-A0A540M521-F1
#
_entry.id   AF-A0A540M521-F1
#
_cell.length_a   1.000
_cell.length_b   1.000
_cell.length_c   1.000
_cell.angle_alpha   90.00
_cell.angle_beta   90.00
_cell.angle_gamma   90.00
#
_symmetry.space_group_name_H-M   'P 1'
#
loop_
_entity.id
_entity.type
_entity.pdbx_description
1 polymer ?
#
loop_
_entity_poly.entity_id
_entity_poly.type
_entity_poly.pdbx_seq_one_letter_code
_entity_poly.pdbx_strand_id
1 'polypeptide(L)' 'MKYNYSSIITVHPEVIEGRPGTLVIESFVVDVPEGNTKDETCYFVEALIRCNLKSLADVSERMAVQDRTEPINH' A
#
# COMPACT_ATOMS: atom_id res chain seq x y z
N MET A 1 17.09 -22.39 -7.64
CA MET A 1 17.16 -20.91 -7.73
C MET A 1 16.04 -20.36 -6.85
N LYS A 2 16.35 -19.55 -5.82
CA LYS A 2 15.35 -18.88 -4.97
C LYS A 2 15.50 -17.38 -5.21
N TYR A 3 14.44 -16.73 -5.67
CA TYR A 3 14.39 -15.28 -5.81
C TYR A 3 13.87 -14.67 -4.51
N ASN A 4 14.52 -13.60 -4.07
CA ASN A 4 14.18 -12.91 -2.83
C ASN A 4 13.34 -11.68 -3.12
N TYR A 5 12.38 -11.46 -2.23
CA TYR A 5 11.56 -10.26 -2.15
C TYR A 5 11.53 -9.81 -0.69
N SER A 6 11.68 -8.51 -0.47
CA SER A 6 11.53 -7.89 0.84
C SER A 6 10.86 -6.53 0.66
N SER A 7 9.84 -6.24 1.45
CA SER A 7 9.23 -4.91 1.49
C SER A 7 9.06 -4.38 2.90
N ILE A 8 9.02 -3.05 2.99
CA ILE A 8 8.76 -2.30 4.21
C ILE A 8 7.65 -1.31 3.90
N ILE A 9 6.59 -1.35 4.71
CA ILE A 9 5.50 -0.37 4.70
C ILE A 9 5.66 0.57 5.89
N THR A 10 5.56 1.87 5.66
CA THR A 10 5.48 2.88 6.71
C THR A 10 4.21 3.70 6.55
N VAL A 11 3.69 4.16 7.68
CA VAL A 11 2.39 4.82 7.79
C VAL A 11 2.58 6.08 8.61
N HIS A 12 2.14 7.23 8.08
CA HIS A 12 2.32 8.53 8.71
C HIS A 12 1.01 9.31 8.70
N PRO A 13 0.67 10.04 9.78
CA PRO A 13 -0.41 11.03 9.72
C PRO A 13 0.00 12.17 8.79
N GLU A 14 -0.92 12.65 7.95
CA GLU A 14 -0.65 13.68 6.95
C GLU A 14 -1.91 14.53 6.68
N VAL A 15 -1.75 15.72 6.08
CA VAL A 15 -2.89 16.49 5.56
C VAL A 15 -2.98 16.33 4.04
N ILE A 16 -4.03 15.64 3.59
CA ILE A 16 -4.30 15.36 2.17
C ILE A 16 -5.50 16.20 1.75
N GLU A 17 -5.30 17.09 0.77
CA GLU A 17 -6.36 17.98 0.26
C GLU A 17 -7.09 18.77 1.38
N GLY A 18 -6.34 19.21 2.39
CA GLY A 18 -6.87 19.97 3.52
C GLY A 18 -7.63 19.14 4.56
N ARG A 19 -7.63 17.81 4.46
CA ARG A 19 -8.25 16.89 5.43
C ARG A 19 -7.19 16.03 6.12
N PRO A 20 -7.38 15.67 7.40
CA PRO A 20 -6.55 14.65 8.04
C PRO A 20 -6.64 13.34 7.27
N GLY A 21 -5.49 12.77 6.94
CA GLY A 21 -5.37 11.52 6.23
C GLY A 21 -4.13 10.76 6.66
N THR A 22 -3.86 9.68 5.95
CA THR A 22 -2.75 8.77 6.22
C THR A 22 -1.91 8.62 4.97
N LEU A 23 -0.65 9.00 5.04
CA LEU A 23 0.33 8.73 4.00
C LEU A 23 0.92 7.33 4.22
N VAL A 24 0.73 6.44 3.25
CA VAL A 24 1.31 5.09 3.24
C VAL A 24 2.40 5.01 2.18
N ILE A 25 3.58 4.56 2.58
CA ILE A 25 4.72 4.38 1.69
C ILE A 25 5.18 2.92 1.78
N GLU A 26 5.21 2.22 0.65
CA GLU A 26 5.81 0.90 0.53
C GLU A 26 7.11 0.98 -0.29
N SER A 27 8.19 0.44 0.28
CA SER A 27 9.47 0.27 -0.40
C SER A 27 9.78 -1.22 -0.53
N PHE A 28 10.45 -1.63 -1.61
CA PHE A 28 10.78 -3.02 -1.85
C PHE A 28 12.18 -3.21 -2.42
N VAL A 29 12.71 -4.41 -2.20
CA VAL A 29 13.89 -4.96 -2.86
C VAL A 29 13.50 -6.31 -3.43
N VAL A 30 13.83 -6.54 -4.71
CA VAL A 30 13.53 -7.79 -5.41
C VAL A 30 14.70 -8.20 -6.27
N ASP A 31 14.98 -9.51 -6.31
CA ASP A 31 15.93 -10.07 -7.25
C ASP A 31 15.38 -10.00 -8.68
N VAL A 32 16.24 -9.70 -9.67
CA VAL A 32 15.88 -9.74 -11.09
C VAL A 32 16.19 -11.13 -11.62
N PRO A 33 15.19 -11.91 -12.07
CA PRO A 33 15.42 -13.24 -12.65
C PRO A 33 16.30 -13.20 -13.90
N GLU A 34 17.06 -14.26 -14.13
CA GLU A 34 17.81 -14.42 -15.38
C GLU A 34 16.84 -14.40 -16.57
N GLY A 35 17.15 -13.59 -17.58
CA GLY A 35 16.30 -13.38 -18.76
C GLY A 35 15.30 -12.22 -18.62
N ASN A 36 15.15 -11.63 -17.43
CA ASN A 36 14.34 -10.43 -17.25
C ASN A 36 15.21 -9.17 -17.17
N THR A 37 14.65 -8.04 -17.59
CA THR A 37 15.21 -6.74 -17.27
C THR A 37 14.77 -6.27 -15.87
N LYS A 38 15.55 -5.35 -15.30
CA LYS A 38 15.18 -4.67 -14.05
C LYS A 38 13.83 -3.97 -14.19
N ASP A 39 13.62 -3.25 -15.30
CA ASP A 39 12.43 -2.44 -15.51
C ASP A 39 11.16 -3.29 -15.60
N GLU A 40 11.21 -4.43 -16.30
CA GLU A 40 10.08 -5.38 -16.35
C GLU A 40 9.74 -5.95 -14.97
N THR A 41 10.78 -6.33 -14.21
CA THR A 41 10.62 -6.90 -12.87
C THR A 41 10.05 -5.86 -11.90
N CYS A 42 10.61 -4.65 -11.88
CA CYS A 42 10.12 -3.54 -11.07
C CYS A 42 8.71 -3.12 -11.48
N TYR A 43 8.40 -3.04 -12.78
CA TYR A 43 7.06 -2.69 -13.27
C TYR A 43 6.00 -3.66 -12.73
N PHE A 44 6.25 -4.96 -12.79
CA PHE A 44 5.32 -5.96 -12.29
C PHE A 44 5.10 -5.85 -10.77
N VAL A 45 6.18 -5.70 -10.01
CA VAL A 45 6.11 -5.55 -8.54
C VAL A 45 5.42 -4.24 -8.15
N GLU A 46 5.74 -3.13 -8.81
CA GLU A 46 5.10 -1.84 -8.58
C GLU A 46 3.61 -1.89 -8.90
N ALA A 47 3.20 -2.56 -9.97
CA ALA A 47 1.79 -2.71 -10.30
C ALA A 47 1.04 -3.45 -9.18
N LEU A 48 1.62 -4.51 -8.62
CA LEU A 48 1.05 -5.23 -7.48
C LEU A 48 0.97 -4.37 -6.22
N ILE A 49 2.05 -3.67 -5.86
CA ILE A 49 2.07 -2.75 -4.71
C ILE A 49 1.01 -1.66 -4.87
N ARG A 50 0.89 -1.05 -6.05
CA ARG A 50 -0.14 -0.03 -6.32
C ARG A 50 -1.54 -0.57 -6.15
N CYS A 51 -1.82 -1.79 -6.63
CA CYS A 51 -3.10 -2.46 -6.43
C CYS A 51 -3.38 -2.69 -4.93
N ASN A 52 -2.38 -3.17 -4.18
CA ASN A 52 -2.51 -3.42 -2.75
C ASN A 52 -2.77 -2.14 -1.96
N LEU A 53 -2.01 -1.07 -2.22
CA LEU A 53 -2.18 0.21 -1.55
C LEU A 53 -3.53 0.87 -1.88
N LYS A 54 -4.00 0.73 -3.12
CA LYS A 54 -5.34 1.20 -3.50
C LYS A 54 -6.43 0.44 -2.73
N SER A 55 -6.34 -0.89 -2.67
CA SER A 55 -7.29 -1.70 -1.91
C SER A 55 -7.25 -1.37 -0.41
N LEU A 56 -6.06 -1.15 0.14
CA LEU A 56 -5.87 -0.76 1.54
C LEU A 56 -6.53 0.60 1.83
N ALA A 57 -6.37 1.59 0.94
CA ALA A 57 -7.05 2.88 1.05
C ALA A 57 -8.58 2.69 1.02
N ASP A 58 -9.11 1.98 0.02
CA ASP A 58 -10.54 1.74 -0.16
C ASP A 58 -11.17 1.08 1.09
N VAL A 59 -10.51 0.07 1.66
CA VAL A 59 -10.98 -0.63 2.86
C VAL A 59 -10.89 0.28 4.09
N SER A 60 -9.76 0.97 4.29
CA SER A 60 -9.54 1.83 5.45
C SER A 60 -10.52 3.00 5.49
N GLU A 61 -10.77 3.62 4.35
CA GLU A 61 -11.74 4.71 4.23
C GLU A 61 -13.17 4.24 4.53
N ARG A 62 -13.57 3.07 4.03
CA ARG A 62 -14.89 2.47 4.34
C ARG A 62 -15.02 2.18 5.83
N MET A 63 -13.99 1.62 6.46
CA MET A 63 -13.99 1.37 7.90
C MET A 63 -14.11 2.67 8.70
N ALA A 64 -13.38 3.72 8.31
CA ALA A 64 -13.47 5.03 8.96
C ALA A 64 -14.84 5.71 8.83
N VAL A 65 -15.59 5.43 7.75
CA VAL A 65 -16.98 5.89 7.59
C VAL A 65 -17.93 5.05 8.47
N GLN A 66 -17.76 3.73 8.51
CA GLN A 66 -18.60 2.83 9.31
C GLN A 66 -18.49 3.10 10.81
N ASP A 67 -17.27 3.31 11.31
CA ASP A 67 -16.99 3.64 12.71
C ASP A 67 -17.72 4.92 13.17
N ARG A 68 -17.98 5.86 12.26
CA ARG A 68 -18.76 7.09 12.56
C ARG A 68 -20.27 6.86 12.60
N THR A 69 -20.76 5.74 12.09
CA THR A 69 -22.20 5.44 11.95
C THR A 69 -22.71 4.42 12.96
N GLU A 70 -21.85 3.78 13.75
CA GLU A 70 -22.32 2.96 14.86
C GLU A 70 -22.85 3.86 16.00
N PRO A 71 -24.09 3.63 16.47
CA PRO A 71 -24.60 4.36 17.61
C PRO A 71 -23.79 3.96 18.85
N ILE A 72 -23.28 4.96 19.58
CA ILE A 72 -22.70 4.78 20.91
C ILE A 72 -23.83 4.25 21.81
N ASN A 73 -23.92 2.93 21.95
CA ASN A 73 -24.86 2.32 22.88
C ASN A 73 -24.24 2.41 24.27
N HIS A 74 -24.75 3.34 25.09
CA HIS A 74 -24.49 3.45 26.52
C HIS A 74 -25.40 2.51 27.31
#